data_AF-A0A2V9FDX4-F1
#
_entry.id   AF-A0A2V9FDX4-F1
#
_cell.length_a   1.000
_cell.length_b   1.000
_cell.length_c   1.000
_cell.angle_alpha   90.00
_cell.angle_beta   90.00
_cell.angle_gamma   90.00
#
_symmetry.space_group_name_H-M   'P 1'
#
loop_
_entity.id
_entity.type
_entity.pdbx_description
1 polymer ?
#
loop_
_entity_poly.entity_id
_entity_poly.type
_entity_poly.pdbx_seq_one_letter_code
_entity_poly.pdbx_strand_id
1 'polypeptide(L)'
;MVRAKVGSYQHWKIVNATGELHPMHIHQVHFLAYAENGRPIAEPMWLDTVNVPYGGSVDVIMDFTNPIIRGMSVFHCHLLNHEDKGMMAKILFE
;
A
#
# COMPACT_ATOMS: atom_id res chain seq x y z
N MET A 1 -8.08 -11.14 6.48
CA MET A 1 -7.60 -9.96 7.23
C MET A 1 -6.10 -10.05 7.29
N VAL A 2 -5.39 -8.99 6.90
CA VAL A 2 -3.93 -8.92 6.95
C VAL A 2 -3.52 -8.41 8.33
N ARG A 3 -2.42 -8.94 8.87
CA ARG A 3 -1.83 -8.49 10.14
C ARG A 3 -0.47 -7.87 9.85
N ALA A 4 -0.20 -6.72 10.44
CA ALA A 4 1.06 -6.00 10.28
C ALA A 4 1.66 -5.73 11.65
N LYS A 5 2.92 -6.16 11.84
CA LYS A 5 3.64 -5.98 13.11
C LYS A 5 4.07 -4.53 13.32
N VAL A 6 3.65 -3.90 14.40
CA VAL A 6 4.11 -2.57 14.83
C VAL A 6 5.57 -2.66 15.33
N GLY A 7 6.34 -1.60 15.12
CA GLY A 7 7.78 -1.57 15.41
C GLY A 7 8.63 -2.23 14.32
N SER A 8 8.11 -2.36 13.09
CA SER A 8 8.82 -2.99 11.98
C SER A 8 8.77 -2.17 10.69
N TYR A 9 9.79 -2.36 9.86
CA TYR A 9 9.72 -2.07 8.42
C TYR A 9 9.30 -3.34 7.67
N GLN A 10 8.41 -3.21 6.69
CA GLN A 10 7.97 -4.35 5.89
C GLN A 10 8.02 -4.04 4.41
N HIS A 11 8.60 -4.94 3.63
CA HIS A 11 8.50 -4.89 2.17
C HIS A 11 7.15 -5.47 1.76
N TRP A 12 6.33 -4.66 1.10
CA TRP A 12 5.11 -5.11 0.45
C TRP A 12 5.25 -4.96 -1.07
N LYS A 13 4.77 -5.98 -1.81
CA LYS A 13 4.60 -5.90 -3.26
C LYS A 13 3.11 -5.78 -3.56
N ILE A 14 2.70 -4.64 -4.09
CA ILE A 14 1.31 -4.36 -4.44
C ILE A 14 1.14 -4.71 -5.92
N VAL A 15 0.26 -5.67 -6.22
CA VAL A 15 0.06 -6.19 -7.58
C VAL A 15 -1.32 -5.79 -8.09
N ASN A 16 -1.35 -5.26 -9.31
CA ASN A 16 -2.56 -4.99 -10.06
C ASN A 16 -2.64 -5.96 -11.24
N ALA A 17 -3.51 -6.96 -11.14
CA ALA A 17 -3.73 -7.93 -12.22
C ALA A 17 -4.80 -7.49 -13.24
N THR A 18 -5.35 -6.28 -13.11
CA THR A 18 -6.45 -5.79 -13.96
C THR A 18 -5.96 -4.82 -15.05
N GLY A 19 -6.87 -4.47 -15.97
CA GLY A 19 -6.67 -3.44 -16.98
C GLY A 19 -7.05 -2.03 -16.54
N GLU A 20 -7.20 -1.78 -15.23
CA GLU A 20 -7.57 -0.49 -14.65
C GLU A 20 -6.48 0.00 -13.70
N LEU A 21 -6.36 1.32 -13.51
CA LEU A 21 -5.33 1.92 -12.68
C LEU A 21 -5.87 1.98 -11.26
N HIS A 22 -5.07 1.54 -10.30
CA HIS A 22 -5.49 1.58 -8.89
C HIS A 22 -4.52 2.43 -8.07
N PRO A 23 -4.91 3.66 -7.68
CA PRO A 23 -4.18 4.41 -6.66
C PRO A 23 -4.40 3.74 -5.30
N MET A 24 -3.43 2.97 -4.82
CA MET A 24 -3.53 2.22 -3.57
C MET A 24 -3.04 3.06 -2.39
N HIS A 25 -3.88 3.14 -1.35
CA HIS A 25 -3.66 3.93 -0.14
C HIS A 25 -3.78 3.06 1.12
N ILE A 26 -2.90 3.28 2.10
CA ILE A 26 -2.98 2.68 3.44
C ILE A 26 -3.14 3.79 4.49
N HIS A 27 -4.08 3.59 5.40
CA HIS A 27 -4.30 4.53 6.50
C HIS A 27 -3.20 4.40 7.57
N GLN A 28 -2.96 5.51 8.29
CA GLN A 28 -1.99 5.65 9.40
C GLN A 28 -0.50 5.58 9.05
N VAL A 29 -0.15 5.22 7.81
CA VAL A 29 1.22 4.84 7.44
C VAL A 29 1.62 5.53 6.14
N HIS A 30 2.85 6.05 6.11
CA HIS A 30 3.51 6.40 4.86
C HIS A 30 4.46 5.26 4.47
N PHE A 31 4.76 5.16 3.18
CA PHE A 31 5.64 4.13 2.64
C PHE A 31 6.58 4.70 1.59
N LEU A 32 7.76 4.10 1.48
CA LEU A 32 8.72 4.42 0.44
C LEU A 32 8.42 3.54 -0.79
N ALA A 33 7.93 4.12 -1.88
CA ALA A 33 7.85 3.43 -3.16
C ALA A 33 9.22 3.48 -3.84
N TYR A 34 9.77 2.31 -4.21
CA TYR A 34 11.16 2.23 -4.66
C TYR A 34 11.38 1.38 -5.91
N ALA A 35 10.41 0.54 -6.32
CA ALA A 35 10.48 -0.16 -7.60
C ALA A 35 9.08 -0.30 -8.22
N GLU A 36 9.04 -0.27 -9.55
CA GLU A 36 7.86 -0.54 -10.36
C GLU A 36 8.19 -1.66 -11.35
N ASN A 37 7.33 -2.67 -11.44
CA ASN A 37 7.49 -3.82 -12.34
C ASN A 37 8.86 -4.50 -12.22
N GLY A 38 9.38 -4.59 -10.99
CA GLY A 38 10.69 -5.18 -10.69
C GLY A 38 11.89 -4.32 -11.07
N ARG A 39 11.68 -3.06 -11.49
CA ARG A 39 12.74 -2.11 -11.83
C ARG A 39 12.79 -0.97 -10.80
N PRO A 40 13.98 -0.61 -10.29
CA PRO A 40 14.10 0.53 -9.37
C PRO A 40 13.55 1.83 -9.98
N ILE A 41 12.83 2.60 -9.16
CA ILE A 41 12.42 3.96 -9.48
C ILE A 41 13.65 4.86 -9.31
N ALA A 42 13.91 5.75 -10.28
CA ALA A 42 15.09 6.62 -10.25
C ALA A 42 15.14 7.52 -9.01
N GLU A 43 13.97 8.01 -8.58
CA GLU A 43 13.78 8.84 -7.39
C GLU A 43 12.73 8.17 -6.48
N PRO A 44 13.15 7.24 -5.60
CA PRO A 44 12.25 6.66 -4.61
C PRO A 44 11.66 7.74 -3.71
N MET A 45 10.37 7.63 -3.40
CA MET A 45 9.65 8.68 -2.68
C MET A 45 8.73 8.13 -1.59
N TRP A 46 8.66 8.87 -0.48
CA TRP A 46 7.71 8.61 0.59
C TRP A 46 6.32 9.13 0.18
N LEU A 47 5.34 8.23 0.22
CA LEU A 47 3.98 8.44 -0.23
C LEU A 47 3.00 7.87 0.79
N ASP A 48 1.76 8.35 0.74
CA ASP A 48 0.61 7.71 1.38
C ASP A 48 -0.26 6.94 0.36
N THR A 49 -0.13 7.26 -0.93
CA THR A 49 -0.89 6.68 -2.04
C THR A 49 0.02 6.47 -3.25
N VAL A 50 -0.10 5.34 -3.94
CA VAL A 50 0.68 5.06 -5.15
C VAL A 50 -0.17 4.44 -6.24
N ASN A 51 0.02 4.92 -7.48
CA ASN A 51 -0.58 4.31 -8.66
C ASN A 51 0.06 2.95 -8.93
N VAL A 52 -0.74 1.88 -8.97
CA VAL A 52 -0.28 0.56 -9.40
C VAL A 52 -0.67 0.36 -10.87
N PRO A 53 0.30 0.24 -11.79
CA PRO A 53 0.04 0.23 -13.23
C PRO A 53 -0.75 -1.01 -13.68
N TYR A 54 -1.39 -0.92 -14.85
CA TYR A 54 -2.15 -2.01 -15.45
C TYR A 54 -1.31 -3.29 -15.58
N GLY A 55 -1.82 -4.42 -15.09
CA GLY A 55 -1.12 -5.71 -15.14
C GLY A 55 0.25 -5.71 -14.45
N GLY A 56 0.55 -4.72 -13.61
CA GLY A 56 1.87 -4.47 -13.05
C GLY A 56 1.93 -4.50 -11.53
N SER A 57 3.03 -3.99 -10.98
CA SER A 57 3.25 -3.95 -9.54
C SER A 57 4.12 -2.79 -9.09
N VAL A 58 3.94 -2.37 -7.85
CA VAL A 58 4.84 -1.45 -7.14
C VAL A 58 5.34 -2.14 -5.88
N ASP A 59 6.64 -2.04 -5.64
CA ASP A 59 7.29 -2.50 -4.42
C ASP A 59 7.52 -1.31 -3.48
N VAL A 60 7.09 -1.47 -2.23
CA VAL A 60 7.14 -0.42 -1.21
C VAL A 60 7.75 -0.93 0.10
N ILE A 61 8.38 -0.04 0.86
CA ILE A 61 8.73 -0.26 2.27
C ILE A 61 7.70 0.47 3.13
N MET A 62 6.88 -0.29 3.83
CA MET A 62 5.93 0.20 4.82
C MET A 62 6.67 0.51 6.14
N ASP A 63 6.45 1.71 6.68
CA ASP A 63 7.00 2.11 7.98
C ASP A 63 5.95 1.94 9.09
N PHE A 64 5.98 0.79 9.76
CA PHE A 64 5.15 0.53 10.94
C PHE A 64 5.89 0.84 12.25
N THR A 65 6.97 1.63 12.23
CA THR A 65 7.79 1.87 13.44
C THR A 65 7.15 2.83 14.43
N ASN A 66 6.20 3.67 13.99
CA ASN A 66 5.57 4.63 14.86
C ASN A 66 4.62 3.93 15.86
N PRO A 67 4.86 4.01 17.18
CA PRO A 67 4.08 3.30 18.19
C PRO A 67 2.64 3.81 18.33
N ILE A 68 2.28 4.94 17.70
CA ILE A 68 0.89 5.42 17.67
C ILE A 68 0.00 4.60 16.73
N ILE A 69 0.60 3.86 15.79
CA ILE A 69 -0.11 2.95 14.88
C ILE A 69 -0.69 1.81 15.72
N ARG A 70 -2.01 1.62 15.66
CA ARG A 70 -2.72 0.65 16.50
C ARG A 70 -4.12 0.39 15.98
N GLY A 71 -4.62 -0.79 16.32
CA GLY A 71 -5.99 -1.18 16.03
C GLY A 71 -6.17 -1.63 14.59
N MET A 72 -7.40 -1.49 14.08
CA MET A 72 -7.77 -1.93 12.75
C MET A 72 -7.91 -0.73 11.83
N SER A 73 -7.37 -0.86 10.63
CA SER A 73 -7.46 0.14 9.59
C SER A 73 -7.63 -0.50 8.22
N VAL A 74 -7.59 0.31 7.17
CA VAL A 74 -7.88 -0.13 5.80
C VAL A 74 -6.72 0.17 4.85
N PHE A 75 -6.58 -0.73 3.88
CA PHE A 75 -5.79 -0.57 2.67
C PHE A 75 -6.73 -0.69 1.47
N HIS A 76 -6.83 0.33 0.64
CA HIS A 76 -7.87 0.40 -0.39
C HIS A 76 -7.42 1.19 -1.62
N CYS A 77 -8.18 1.04 -2.70
CA CYS A 77 -8.05 1.90 -3.86
C CYS A 77 -8.69 3.26 -3.54
N HIS A 78 -8.04 4.35 -3.91
CA HIS A 78 -8.48 5.73 -3.65
C HIS A 78 -9.45 6.25 -4.72
N LEU A 79 -9.86 5.40 -5.66
CA LEU A 79 -11.00 5.64 -6.53
C LEU A 79 -12.27 5.19 -5.80
N LEU A 80 -13.10 6.15 -5.37
CA LEU A 80 -14.30 5.90 -4.55
C LEU A 80 -15.21 4.81 -5.14
N ASN A 81 -15.44 4.85 -6.46
CA ASN A 81 -16.26 3.84 -7.14
C ASN A 81 -15.68 2.42 -7.06
N HIS A 82 -14.36 2.26 -6.86
CA HIS A 82 -13.72 0.96 -6.68
C HIS A 82 -13.76 0.54 -5.22
N GLU A 83 -13.48 1.46 -4.29
CA GLU A 83 -13.52 1.17 -2.84
C GLU A 83 -14.93 0.80 -2.36
N ASP A 84 -15.95 1.53 -2.83
CA ASP A 84 -17.37 1.30 -2.50
C ASP A 84 -17.86 -0.07 -3.00
N LYS A 85 -17.21 -0.60 -4.04
CA LYS A 85 -17.46 -1.94 -4.59
C LYS A 85 -16.65 -3.04 -3.91
N GLY A 86 -15.92 -2.70 -2.83
CA GLY A 86 -15.22 -3.66 -1.99
C GLY A 86 -13.73 -3.79 -2.27
N MET A 87 -13.10 -2.89 -3.03
CA MET A 87 -11.63 -2.85 -3.21
C MET A 87 -10.94 -2.29 -1.96
N MET A 88 -11.17 -2.97 -0.83
CA MET A 88 -10.75 -2.59 0.51
C MET A 88 -10.36 -3.83 1.31
N ALA A 89 -9.19 -3.78 1.93
CA ALA A 89 -8.68 -4.81 2.83
C ALA A 89 -8.56 -4.25 4.24
N LYS A 90 -9.00 -5.04 5.23
CA LYS A 90 -8.77 -4.73 6.65
C LYS A 90 -7.36 -5.16 7.07
N ILE A 91 -6.65 -4.23 7.69
CA ILE A 91 -5.33 -4.43 8.29
C ILE A 91 -5.49 -4.35 9.81
N LEU A 92 -4.96 -5.33 10.53
CA LEU A 92 -4.81 -5.27 11.99
C LEU A 92 -3.34 -4.96 12.32
N PHE A 93 -3.10 -3.87 13.04
CA PHE A 93 -1.80 -3.51 13.57
C PHE A 93 -1.61 -4.13 14.96
N GLU A 94 -0.58 -4.97 15.12
CA GLU A 94 -0.28 -5.73 16.34
C GLU A 94 1.19 -5.74 16.74
#